data_AF-A0A0H5Q665-F1
#
_entry.id   AF-A0A0H5Q665-F1
#
_cell.length_a   1.000
_cell.length_b   1.000
_cell.length_c   1.000
_cell.angle_alpha   90.00
_cell.angle_beta   90.00
_cell.angle_gamma   90.00
#
_symmetry.space_group_name_H-M   'P 1'
#
loop_
_entity.id
_entity.type
_entity.pdbx_description
1 polymer ?
#
loop_
_entity_poly.entity_id
_entity_poly.type
_entity_poly.pdbx_seq_one_letter_code
_entity_poly.pdbx_strand_id
1 'polypeptide(L)'
;MPNSGPIPCTRCWQCDAERVDTWVGRCIAEKTTTAHSHYVTLTYGTSEYQYSKLDLEARSRELVYQDVQEFLKRLRFHTEGLRFFAVGEYGKSNTRRAHWHIAIFWKGEPAPGIRLREERFMHAIKPGVYSWPHGFSYWDTMSYQSVAYGMKYITKTVAEEKYEATKFIGFSKYPELGHDYLVGFGKDHARNGLIPNRRTFVIPERVLDRNGKRKEFYVWGAARRTLLNSYVDEFYRLNPKGIIQSDVLREYEVERELYELRKAGGVPETEVFSIKRAKMRRKERGRGNYAGIWNGSFYGPSLVGDPFSSGRNEEQSDAEKWFEISGEV
;
A
#
# COMPACT_ATOMS: atom_id res chain seq x y z
N MET A 1 19.99 24.65 -12.29
CA MET A 1 19.31 23.69 -11.40
C MET A 1 20.32 22.68 -10.89
N PRO A 2 20.62 22.64 -9.58
CA PRO A 2 21.20 21.44 -8.97
C PRO A 2 20.45 21.03 -7.68
N ASN A 3 20.26 19.72 -7.49
CA ASN A 3 19.62 19.01 -6.35
C ASN A 3 18.12 18.63 -6.44
N SER A 4 17.46 18.73 -7.59
CA SER A 4 16.31 17.86 -7.85
C SER A 4 16.84 16.50 -8.30
N GLY A 5 16.82 15.49 -7.42
CA GLY A 5 17.20 14.12 -7.77
C GLY A 5 16.45 13.60 -9.01
N PRO A 6 16.86 12.46 -9.60
CA PRO A 6 16.29 11.94 -10.84
C PRO A 6 14.76 11.86 -10.76
N ILE A 7 14.08 12.48 -11.72
CA ILE A 7 12.63 12.45 -11.85
C ILE A 7 12.24 11.04 -12.32
N PRO A 8 11.31 10.35 -11.63
CA PRO A 8 10.90 9.01 -12.06
C PRO A 8 10.27 9.07 -13.45
N CYS A 9 10.67 8.17 -14.35
CA CYS A 9 10.20 8.17 -15.74
C CYS A 9 8.71 7.76 -15.88
N THR A 10 8.10 7.21 -14.82
CA THR A 10 6.69 6.75 -14.72
C THR A 10 6.27 5.61 -15.66
N ARG A 11 7.14 5.19 -16.58
CA ARG A 11 6.83 4.24 -17.66
C ARG A 11 7.72 2.99 -17.69
N CYS A 12 8.85 2.98 -16.99
CA CYS A 12 9.73 1.80 -16.96
C CYS A 12 9.21 0.75 -15.97
N TRP A 13 9.66 -0.49 -16.16
CA TRP A 13 9.33 -1.62 -15.29
C TRP A 13 9.64 -1.37 -13.80
N GLN A 14 10.68 -0.58 -13.49
CA GLN A 14 11.00 -0.20 -12.11
C GLN A 14 9.95 0.74 -11.53
N CYS A 15 9.53 1.77 -12.27
CA CYS A 15 8.46 2.69 -11.83
C CYS A 15 7.12 1.96 -11.64
N ASP A 16 6.85 0.96 -12.48
CA ASP A 16 5.68 0.09 -12.33
C ASP A 16 5.79 -0.80 -11.09
N ALA A 17 6.95 -1.44 -10.88
CA ALA A 17 7.21 -2.23 -9.67
C ALA A 17 7.07 -1.37 -8.40
N GLU A 18 7.62 -0.15 -8.39
CA GLU A 18 7.46 0.80 -7.28
C GLU A 18 5.98 1.18 -7.05
N ARG A 19 5.21 1.36 -8.12
CA ARG A 19 3.77 1.68 -8.03
C ARG A 19 3.00 0.54 -7.39
N VAL A 20 3.23 -0.69 -7.84
CA VAL A 20 2.64 -1.90 -7.24
C VAL A 20 3.05 -1.99 -5.77
N ASP A 21 4.34 -1.89 -5.50
CA ASP A 21 4.89 -2.02 -4.15
C ASP A 21 4.35 -0.97 -3.18
N THR A 22 4.13 0.25 -3.65
CA THR A 22 3.51 1.32 -2.87
C THR A 22 2.09 0.95 -2.42
N TRP A 23 1.29 0.39 -3.32
CA TRP A 23 -0.07 -0.02 -2.98
C TRP A 23 -0.06 -1.27 -2.08
N VAL A 24 0.84 -2.22 -2.34
CA VAL A 24 0.98 -3.43 -1.53
C VAL A 24 1.36 -3.03 -0.12
N GLY A 25 2.40 -2.21 0.06
CA GLY A 25 2.84 -1.71 1.35
C GLY A 25 1.72 -1.01 2.11
N ARG A 26 0.93 -0.17 1.45
CA ARG A 26 -0.21 0.52 2.07
C ARG A 26 -1.31 -0.42 2.52
N CYS A 27 -1.62 -1.45 1.74
CA CYS A 27 -2.59 -2.46 2.14
C CYS A 27 -2.07 -3.34 3.29
N ILE A 28 -0.80 -3.73 3.28
CA ILE A 28 -0.22 -4.48 4.40
C ILE A 28 -0.12 -3.60 5.65
N ALA A 29 0.18 -2.32 5.52
CA ALA A 29 0.14 -1.36 6.62
C ALA A 29 -1.28 -1.14 7.17
N GLU A 30 -2.30 -1.10 6.32
CA GLU A 30 -3.69 -1.03 6.79
C GLU A 30 -4.09 -2.33 7.53
N LYS A 31 -3.61 -3.47 7.04
CA LYS A 31 -3.84 -4.78 7.68
C LYS A 31 -3.31 -4.82 9.11
N THR A 32 -2.14 -4.27 9.37
CA THR A 32 -1.49 -4.38 10.68
C THR A 32 -2.23 -3.62 11.78
N THR A 33 -3.02 -2.60 11.41
CA THR A 33 -3.83 -1.82 12.34
C THR A 33 -5.30 -2.20 12.33
N THR A 34 -5.69 -3.17 11.51
CA THR A 34 -7.08 -3.63 11.40
C THR A 34 -7.21 -5.00 12.06
N ALA A 35 -8.24 -5.18 12.91
CA ALA A 35 -8.47 -6.46 13.59
C ALA A 35 -8.75 -7.61 12.61
N HIS A 36 -9.58 -7.36 11.60
CA HIS A 36 -9.94 -8.36 10.61
C HIS A 36 -9.74 -7.85 9.18
N SER A 37 -9.27 -8.73 8.30
CA SER A 37 -9.05 -8.40 6.90
C SER A 37 -9.23 -9.61 6.00
N HIS A 38 -9.76 -9.40 4.81
CA HIS A 38 -10.04 -10.46 3.86
C HIS A 38 -9.61 -10.05 2.45
N TYR A 39 -9.20 -11.04 1.66
CA TYR A 39 -8.97 -10.86 0.24
C TYR A 39 -10.07 -11.57 -0.54
N VAL A 40 -10.73 -10.87 -1.44
CA VAL A 40 -11.91 -11.36 -2.15
C VAL A 40 -11.70 -11.27 -3.64
N THR A 41 -11.97 -12.36 -4.34
CA THR A 41 -12.07 -12.39 -5.79
C THR A 41 -13.55 -12.53 -6.17
N LEU A 42 -14.09 -11.55 -6.90
CA LEU A 42 -15.45 -11.59 -7.43
C LEU A 42 -15.39 -12.01 -8.90
N THR A 43 -16.20 -13.01 -9.24
CA THR A 43 -16.29 -13.54 -10.60
C THR A 43 -17.73 -13.51 -11.09
N TYR A 44 -17.95 -13.05 -12.32
CA TYR A 44 -19.26 -13.10 -12.96
C TYR A 44 -19.62 -14.54 -13.38
N GLY A 45 -20.86 -14.94 -13.11
CA GLY A 45 -21.37 -16.28 -13.38
C GLY A 45 -21.77 -16.54 -14.85
N THR A 46 -22.29 -17.73 -15.13
CA THR A 46 -22.80 -18.18 -16.46
C THR A 46 -24.23 -18.73 -16.45
N SER A 47 -24.82 -19.01 -15.29
CA SER A 47 -26.16 -19.58 -15.12
C SER A 47 -27.20 -18.53 -14.72
N GLU A 48 -28.48 -18.91 -14.64
CA GLU A 48 -29.55 -18.07 -14.08
C GLU A 48 -29.30 -17.89 -12.58
N TYR A 49 -28.70 -16.75 -12.19
CA TYR A 49 -28.60 -16.32 -10.80
C TYR A 49 -29.79 -15.40 -10.48
N GLN A 50 -29.55 -14.20 -9.95
CA GLN A 50 -30.58 -13.17 -9.79
C GLN A 50 -30.83 -12.35 -11.06
N TYR A 51 -30.02 -12.57 -12.10
CA TYR A 51 -30.07 -11.86 -13.37
C TYR A 51 -30.26 -12.86 -14.50
N SER A 52 -30.80 -12.38 -15.62
CA SER A 52 -30.89 -13.21 -16.83
C SER A 52 -29.48 -13.62 -17.28
N LYS A 53 -29.38 -14.79 -17.91
CA LYS A 53 -28.11 -15.30 -18.46
C LYS A 53 -27.46 -14.30 -19.42
N LEU A 54 -28.26 -13.62 -20.24
CA LEU A 54 -27.79 -12.62 -21.20
C LEU A 54 -27.17 -11.41 -20.50
N ASP A 55 -27.78 -10.91 -19.42
CA ASP A 55 -27.25 -9.78 -18.66
C ASP A 55 -25.91 -10.11 -17.99
N LEU A 56 -25.77 -11.33 -17.47
CA LEU A 56 -24.54 -11.77 -16.83
C LEU A 56 -23.41 -12.02 -17.84
N GLU A 57 -23.73 -12.56 -19.01
CA GLU A 57 -22.75 -12.71 -20.08
C GLU A 57 -22.23 -11.35 -20.56
N ALA A 58 -23.10 -10.36 -20.75
CA ALA A 58 -22.71 -9.00 -21.09
C ALA A 58 -21.83 -8.38 -20.00
N ARG A 59 -22.26 -8.43 -18.73
CA ARG A 59 -21.48 -7.92 -17.58
C ARG A 59 -20.14 -8.63 -17.41
N SER A 60 -20.06 -9.92 -17.73
CA SER A 60 -18.81 -10.68 -17.64
C SER A 60 -17.74 -10.24 -18.64
N ARG A 61 -18.09 -9.44 -19.64
CA ARG A 61 -17.16 -8.92 -20.66
C ARG A 61 -16.60 -7.53 -20.33
N GLU A 62 -17.13 -6.86 -19.30
CA GLU A 62 -16.76 -5.48 -18.95
C GLU A 62 -16.51 -5.29 -17.46
N LEU A 63 -15.57 -4.39 -17.12
CA LEU A 63 -15.30 -4.00 -15.74
C LEU A 63 -16.34 -2.98 -15.25
N VAL A 64 -17.49 -3.47 -14.81
CA VAL A 64 -18.57 -2.65 -14.22
C VAL A 64 -18.28 -2.33 -12.74
N TYR A 65 -17.66 -1.18 -12.46
CA TYR A 65 -17.30 -0.82 -11.07
C TYR A 65 -18.51 -0.60 -10.15
N GLN A 66 -19.67 -0.24 -10.71
CA GLN A 66 -20.90 -0.08 -9.93
C GLN A 66 -21.24 -1.36 -9.15
N ASP A 67 -21.00 -2.54 -9.73
CA ASP A 67 -21.28 -3.83 -9.10
C ASP A 67 -20.42 -4.02 -7.85
N VAL A 68 -19.14 -3.60 -7.90
CA VAL A 68 -18.25 -3.58 -6.74
C VAL A 68 -18.72 -2.57 -5.70
N GLN A 69 -19.19 -1.39 -6.11
CA GLN A 69 -19.70 -0.40 -5.17
C GLN A 69 -20.92 -0.90 -4.41
N GLU A 70 -21.86 -1.56 -5.10
CA GLU A 70 -23.03 -2.17 -4.49
C GLU A 70 -22.69 -3.34 -3.58
N PHE A 71 -21.77 -4.22 -4.00
CA PHE A 71 -21.20 -5.27 -3.16
C PHE A 71 -20.66 -4.70 -1.83
N LEU A 72 -19.81 -3.67 -1.90
CA LEU A 72 -19.24 -3.03 -0.72
C LEU A 72 -20.29 -2.29 0.12
N LYS A 73 -21.32 -1.69 -0.50
CA LYS A 73 -22.45 -1.08 0.22
C LYS A 73 -23.25 -2.13 1.01
N ARG A 74 -23.55 -3.27 0.39
CA ARG A 74 -24.23 -4.39 1.05
C ARG A 74 -23.42 -4.88 2.26
N LEU A 75 -22.12 -5.08 2.11
CA LEU A 75 -21.25 -5.46 3.25
C LEU A 75 -21.25 -4.41 4.38
N ARG A 76 -21.17 -3.11 4.06
CA ARG A 76 -21.19 -2.03 5.06
C ARG A 76 -22.50 -1.94 5.84
N PHE A 77 -23.61 -2.40 5.27
CA PHE A 77 -24.89 -2.40 5.98
C PHE A 77 -24.88 -3.36 7.19
N HIS A 78 -24.00 -4.37 7.16
CA HIS A 78 -23.97 -5.44 8.17
C HIS A 78 -22.74 -5.39 9.07
N THR A 79 -21.95 -4.31 9.02
CA THR A 79 -20.77 -4.11 9.88
C THR A 79 -20.66 -2.64 10.29
N GLU A 80 -19.73 -2.35 11.20
CA GLU A 80 -19.38 -0.97 11.59
C GLU A 80 -18.67 -0.17 10.47
N GLY A 81 -18.47 -0.82 9.32
CA GLY A 81 -17.84 -0.26 8.15
C GLY A 81 -16.63 -1.06 7.70
N LEU A 82 -16.16 -0.71 6.52
CA LEU A 82 -14.96 -1.29 5.94
C LEU A 82 -14.23 -0.26 5.09
N ARG A 83 -12.93 -0.47 4.97
CA ARG A 83 -12.06 0.15 3.98
C ARG A 83 -11.67 -0.93 2.97
N PHE A 84 -11.27 -0.49 1.78
CA PHE A 84 -10.99 -1.42 0.70
C PHE A 84 -9.98 -0.88 -0.31
N PHE A 85 -9.40 -1.81 -1.06
CA PHE A 85 -8.69 -1.58 -2.31
C PHE A 85 -9.15 -2.63 -3.32
N ALA A 86 -9.59 -2.19 -4.50
CA ALA A 86 -10.17 -3.02 -5.54
C ALA A 86 -9.45 -2.78 -6.88
N VAL A 87 -9.16 -3.86 -7.60
CA VAL A 87 -8.58 -3.86 -8.95
C VAL A 87 -9.41 -4.75 -9.85
N GLY A 88 -9.74 -4.23 -11.03
CA GLY A 88 -10.35 -5.00 -12.11
C GLY A 88 -9.28 -5.70 -12.95
N GLU A 89 -9.49 -6.97 -13.24
CA GLU A 89 -8.66 -7.77 -14.14
C GLU A 89 -9.54 -8.41 -15.23
N TYR A 90 -8.99 -8.55 -16.43
CA TYR A 90 -9.52 -9.48 -17.43
C TYR A 90 -8.71 -10.78 -17.40
N GLY A 91 -9.43 -11.91 -17.30
CA GLY A 91 -8.83 -13.25 -17.39
C GLY A 91 -8.13 -13.49 -18.72
N LYS A 92 -7.38 -14.59 -18.82
CA LYS A 92 -6.57 -14.93 -20.01
C LYS A 92 -7.36 -14.93 -21.32
N SER A 93 -6.64 -14.76 -22.43
CA SER A 93 -7.09 -14.46 -23.81
C SER A 93 -8.28 -15.27 -24.34
N ASN A 94 -8.51 -16.48 -23.84
CA ASN A 94 -9.52 -17.38 -24.39
C ASN A 94 -10.92 -17.18 -23.76
N THR A 95 -11.02 -16.56 -22.58
CA THR A 95 -12.30 -16.30 -21.91
C THR A 95 -12.57 -14.80 -21.70
N ARG A 96 -11.52 -13.97 -21.53
CA ARG A 96 -11.58 -12.50 -21.30
C ARG A 96 -12.66 -12.07 -20.32
N ARG A 97 -12.88 -12.87 -19.28
CA ARG A 97 -13.89 -12.57 -18.26
C ARG A 97 -13.36 -11.52 -17.29
N ALA A 98 -14.21 -10.57 -16.96
CA ALA A 98 -13.95 -9.57 -15.94
C ALA A 98 -13.95 -10.22 -14.55
N HIS A 99 -12.93 -9.91 -13.75
CA HIS A 99 -12.81 -10.31 -12.36
C HIS A 99 -12.44 -9.09 -11.52
N TRP A 100 -12.84 -9.11 -10.25
CA TRP A 100 -12.45 -8.07 -9.30
C TRP A 100 -11.67 -8.67 -8.14
N HIS A 101 -10.50 -8.12 -7.88
CA HIS A 101 -9.68 -8.44 -6.73
C HIS A 101 -9.79 -7.33 -5.70
N ILE A 102 -10.21 -7.68 -4.48
CA ILE A 102 -10.55 -6.70 -3.44
C ILE A 102 -9.87 -7.09 -2.12
N ALA A 103 -9.00 -6.23 -1.61
CA ALA A 103 -8.57 -6.25 -0.22
C ALA A 103 -9.59 -5.49 0.64
N ILE A 104 -10.14 -6.13 1.66
CA ILE A 104 -11.15 -5.56 2.58
C ILE A 104 -10.55 -5.50 3.99
N PHE A 105 -10.70 -4.34 4.63
CA PHE A 105 -10.24 -4.04 5.98
C PHE A 105 -11.45 -3.64 6.84
N TRP A 106 -11.81 -4.44 7.83
CA TRP A 106 -13.04 -4.27 8.62
C TRP A 106 -12.82 -3.33 9.80
N LYS A 107 -13.71 -2.36 10.02
CA LYS A 107 -13.62 -1.44 11.18
C LYS A 107 -14.13 -2.05 12.50
N GLY A 108 -14.55 -3.30 12.47
CA GLY A 108 -15.07 -4.08 13.59
C GLY A 108 -15.20 -5.54 13.15
N GLU A 109 -16.24 -6.23 13.63
CA GLU A 109 -16.51 -7.61 13.22
C GLU A 109 -16.79 -7.71 11.69
N PRO A 110 -16.26 -8.75 11.02
CA PRO A 110 -16.58 -9.02 9.62
C PRO A 110 -18.07 -9.27 9.39
N ALA A 111 -18.51 -9.08 8.14
CA ALA A 111 -19.87 -9.43 7.77
C ALA A 111 -20.14 -10.93 8.07
N PRO A 112 -21.35 -11.27 8.58
CA PRO A 112 -21.66 -12.64 8.96
C PRO A 112 -21.63 -13.59 7.76
N GLY A 113 -21.30 -14.85 8.03
CA GLY A 113 -21.36 -15.93 7.04
C GLY A 113 -20.16 -16.01 6.09
N ILE A 114 -19.04 -15.32 6.35
CA ILE A 114 -17.79 -15.44 5.57
C ILE A 114 -17.17 -16.82 5.76
N ARG A 115 -17.04 -17.56 4.66
CA ARG A 115 -16.34 -18.84 4.58
C ARG A 115 -15.12 -18.70 3.69
N LEU A 116 -13.98 -19.10 4.23
CA LEU A 116 -12.70 -18.98 3.55
C LEU A 116 -12.43 -20.19 2.67
N ARG A 117 -11.81 -19.95 1.53
CA ARG A 117 -11.29 -20.97 0.58
C ARG A 117 -12.35 -21.91 0.02
N GLU A 118 -13.59 -21.43 -0.10
CA GLU A 118 -14.67 -22.14 -0.78
C GLU A 118 -14.76 -21.63 -2.23
N GLU A 119 -14.45 -22.50 -3.20
CA GLU A 119 -14.16 -22.14 -4.60
C GLU A 119 -15.28 -21.40 -5.34
N ARG A 120 -16.54 -21.60 -4.92
CA ARG A 120 -17.72 -20.95 -5.50
C ARG A 120 -18.66 -20.48 -4.42
N PHE A 121 -18.13 -19.71 -3.47
CA PHE A 121 -18.93 -19.33 -2.33
C PHE A 121 -19.99 -18.28 -2.69
N MET A 122 -21.25 -18.70 -2.56
CA MET A 122 -22.44 -17.90 -2.77
C MET A 122 -22.93 -17.36 -1.44
N HIS A 123 -22.37 -16.22 -1.07
CA HIS A 123 -22.68 -15.58 0.19
C HIS A 123 -24.09 -15.04 0.23
N ALA A 124 -24.89 -15.48 1.20
CA ALA A 124 -26.07 -14.77 1.65
C ALA A 124 -25.73 -13.95 2.91
N ILE A 125 -25.97 -12.64 2.93
CA ILE A 125 -25.76 -11.81 4.14
C ILE A 125 -26.94 -11.97 5.13
N LYS A 126 -28.12 -12.31 4.59
CA LYS A 126 -29.28 -12.86 5.29
C LYS A 126 -29.96 -13.86 4.34
N PRO A 127 -30.79 -14.80 4.81
CA PRO A 127 -31.52 -15.71 3.92
C PRO A 127 -32.15 -14.95 2.74
N GLY A 128 -31.77 -15.33 1.51
CA GLY A 128 -32.28 -14.73 0.27
C GLY A 128 -31.57 -13.45 -0.24
N VAL A 129 -30.56 -12.90 0.44
CA VAL A 129 -29.82 -11.70 -0.02
C VAL A 129 -28.35 -12.00 -0.22
N TYR A 130 -27.91 -12.09 -1.48
CA TYR A 130 -26.51 -12.38 -1.79
C TYR A 130 -25.60 -11.15 -1.66
N SER A 131 -24.38 -11.33 -1.15
CA SER A 131 -23.40 -10.24 -1.10
C SER A 131 -22.91 -9.90 -2.52
N TRP A 132 -22.65 -10.92 -3.34
CA TRP A 132 -22.32 -10.81 -4.76
C TRP A 132 -23.40 -11.50 -5.62
N PRO A 133 -24.36 -10.75 -6.18
CA PRO A 133 -25.50 -11.35 -6.90
C PRO A 133 -25.19 -11.72 -8.36
N HIS A 134 -24.00 -11.36 -8.86
CA HIS A 134 -23.65 -11.50 -10.28
C HIS A 134 -22.84 -12.77 -10.60
N GLY A 135 -22.65 -13.66 -9.63
CA GLY A 135 -21.85 -14.87 -9.78
C GLY A 135 -21.34 -15.33 -8.42
N PHE A 136 -20.10 -15.80 -8.34
CA PHE A 136 -19.52 -16.32 -7.09
C PHE A 136 -18.40 -15.43 -6.57
N SER A 137 -18.17 -15.54 -5.25
CA SER A 137 -17.08 -14.88 -4.56
C SER A 137 -16.14 -15.91 -3.95
N TYR A 138 -14.83 -15.70 -4.08
CA TYR A 138 -13.82 -16.49 -3.39
C TYR A 138 -13.17 -15.62 -2.32
N TRP A 139 -13.24 -16.07 -1.06
CA TRP A 139 -12.72 -15.35 0.09
C TRP A 139 -11.49 -16.06 0.62
N ASP A 140 -10.42 -15.33 0.87
CA ASP A 140 -9.19 -15.85 1.47
C ASP A 140 -8.72 -14.93 2.59
N THR A 141 -7.85 -15.52 3.42
CA THR A 141 -6.99 -14.81 4.33
C THR A 141 -6.13 -13.80 3.57
N MET A 142 -6.05 -12.58 4.09
CA MET A 142 -5.23 -11.56 3.46
C MET A 142 -3.76 -11.72 3.87
N SER A 143 -2.87 -11.89 2.90
CA SER A 143 -1.43 -12.01 3.07
C SER A 143 -0.70 -11.02 2.16
N TYR A 144 0.62 -10.85 2.37
CA TYR A 144 1.44 -10.10 1.42
C TYR A 144 1.33 -10.68 0.01
N GLN A 145 1.33 -12.00 -0.11
CA GLN A 145 1.26 -12.71 -1.38
C GLN A 145 -0.07 -12.49 -2.09
N SER A 146 -1.20 -12.54 -1.36
CA SER A 146 -2.52 -12.34 -1.96
C SER A 146 -2.71 -10.92 -2.46
N VAL A 147 -2.29 -9.92 -1.67
CA VAL A 147 -2.34 -8.50 -2.07
C VAL A 147 -1.38 -8.24 -3.24
N ALA A 148 -0.15 -8.73 -3.17
CA ALA A 148 0.82 -8.57 -4.25
C ALA A 148 0.35 -9.23 -5.55
N TYR A 149 -0.34 -10.38 -5.47
CA TYR A 149 -0.93 -11.03 -6.63
C TYR A 149 -1.95 -10.12 -7.34
N GLY A 150 -2.97 -9.63 -6.63
CA GLY A 150 -3.97 -8.74 -7.23
C GLY A 150 -3.42 -7.41 -7.71
N MET A 151 -2.40 -6.89 -7.03
CA MET A 151 -1.84 -5.59 -7.38
C MET A 151 -0.93 -5.61 -8.61
N LYS A 152 -0.46 -6.78 -9.07
CA LYS A 152 0.24 -6.88 -10.37
C LYS A 152 -0.61 -6.38 -11.54
N TYR A 153 -1.94 -6.47 -11.42
CA TYR A 153 -2.86 -6.03 -12.47
C TYR A 153 -3.02 -4.51 -12.56
N ILE A 154 -2.51 -3.75 -11.57
CA ILE A 154 -2.42 -2.28 -11.64
C ILE A 154 -1.53 -1.85 -12.83
N THR A 155 -0.44 -2.58 -13.07
CA THR A 155 0.58 -2.18 -14.05
C THR A 155 0.46 -2.89 -15.37
N LYS A 156 -0.15 -4.09 -15.46
CA LYS A 156 -0.34 -4.83 -16.71
C LYS A 156 -0.91 -3.91 -17.80
N THR A 157 -0.08 -3.53 -18.76
CA THR A 157 -0.40 -2.50 -19.76
C THR A 157 -1.33 -3.05 -20.83
N VAL A 158 -2.24 -2.19 -21.26
CA VAL A 158 -3.12 -2.36 -22.42
C VAL A 158 -2.34 -2.70 -23.70
N ALA A 159 -1.07 -2.30 -23.79
CA ALA A 159 -0.27 -2.40 -25.02
C ALA A 159 -0.05 -3.84 -25.53
N GLU A 160 -0.22 -4.87 -24.71
CA GLU A 160 -0.11 -6.28 -25.14
C GLU A 160 -1.40 -6.82 -25.78
N GLU A 161 -2.53 -6.12 -25.65
CA GLU A 161 -3.80 -6.54 -26.23
C GLU A 161 -4.36 -5.44 -27.15
N LYS A 162 -4.77 -5.82 -28.35
CA LYS A 162 -5.37 -4.96 -29.40
C LYS A 162 -6.63 -4.15 -28.98
N TYR A 163 -7.01 -4.18 -27.71
CA TYR A 163 -8.21 -3.58 -27.16
C TYR A 163 -7.88 -2.89 -25.83
N GLU A 164 -8.43 -1.70 -25.62
CA GLU A 164 -8.28 -0.90 -24.41
C GLU A 164 -8.76 -1.66 -23.16
N ALA A 165 -7.89 -2.45 -22.52
CA ALA A 165 -8.17 -3.00 -21.20
C ALA A 165 -8.26 -1.83 -20.20
N THR A 166 -9.47 -1.31 -20.00
CA THR A 166 -9.70 -0.20 -19.09
C THR A 166 -9.34 -0.65 -17.68
N LYS A 167 -8.19 -0.18 -17.18
CA LYS A 167 -7.73 -0.44 -15.82
C LYS A 167 -8.69 0.24 -14.85
N PHE A 168 -9.39 -0.54 -14.03
CA PHE A 168 -10.18 0.04 -12.95
C PHE A 168 -9.52 -0.21 -11.60
N ILE A 169 -9.25 0.88 -10.87
CA ILE A 169 -8.77 0.84 -9.49
C ILE A 169 -9.71 1.69 -8.64
N GLY A 170 -10.25 1.09 -7.59
CA GLY A 170 -11.11 1.78 -6.61
C GLY A 170 -10.58 1.54 -5.20
N PHE A 171 -10.49 2.57 -4.36
CA PHE A 171 -9.95 2.40 -3.01
C PHE A 171 -10.46 3.47 -2.04
N SER A 172 -10.32 3.18 -0.75
CA SER A 172 -10.62 4.13 0.33
C SER A 172 -9.57 5.24 0.38
N LYS A 173 -10.00 6.49 0.15
CA LYS A 173 -9.11 7.65 0.01
C LYS A 173 -8.81 8.39 1.33
N TYR A 174 -9.77 8.44 2.25
CA TYR A 174 -9.71 9.25 3.47
C TYR A 174 -10.08 8.46 4.74
N PRO A 175 -9.19 8.43 5.75
CA PRO A 175 -7.75 8.67 5.59
C PRO A 175 -7.16 7.74 4.50
N GLU A 176 -5.93 7.96 4.06
CA GLU A 176 -5.30 7.07 3.08
C GLU A 176 -5.06 5.66 3.63
N LEU A 177 -5.08 4.63 2.77
CA LEU A 177 -4.73 3.27 3.21
C LEU A 177 -3.32 3.23 3.82
N GLY A 178 -3.22 2.61 5.01
CA GLY A 178 -2.03 2.51 5.84
C GLY A 178 -1.84 3.66 6.83
N HIS A 179 -2.81 4.58 6.96
CA HIS A 179 -2.66 5.81 7.75
C HIS A 179 -2.20 5.57 9.18
N ASP A 180 -2.94 4.77 9.95
CA ASP A 180 -2.69 4.60 11.39
C ASP A 180 -1.31 3.97 11.64
N TYR A 181 -0.94 3.00 10.82
CA TYR A 181 0.38 2.40 10.86
C TYR A 181 1.49 3.42 10.56
N LEU A 182 1.33 4.22 9.49
CA LEU A 182 2.33 5.22 9.10
C LEU A 182 2.47 6.33 10.15
N VAL A 183 1.38 6.70 10.81
CA VAL A 183 1.41 7.63 11.96
C VAL A 183 2.19 7.03 13.12
N GLY A 184 1.91 5.79 13.49
CA GLY A 184 2.64 5.08 14.55
C GLY A 184 4.13 4.95 14.22
N PHE A 185 4.43 4.50 13.01
CA PHE A 185 5.78 4.33 12.51
C PHE A 185 6.58 5.65 12.56
N GLY A 186 6.01 6.76 12.08
CA GLY A 186 6.67 8.07 12.12
C GLY A 186 6.93 8.55 13.55
N LYS A 187 5.96 8.38 14.45
CA LYS A 187 6.12 8.72 15.88
C LYS A 187 7.21 7.88 16.54
N ASP A 188 7.24 6.57 16.30
CA ASP A 188 8.22 5.68 16.89
C ASP A 188 9.63 5.97 16.37
N HIS A 189 9.77 6.33 15.10
CA HIS A 189 11.03 6.81 14.55
C HIS A 189 11.53 8.06 15.29
N ALA A 190 10.65 9.04 15.52
CA ALA A 190 11.01 10.25 16.25
C ALA A 190 11.44 9.97 17.69
N ARG A 191 10.70 9.12 18.41
CA ARG A 191 11.00 8.72 19.79
C ARG A 191 12.36 8.04 19.94
N ASN A 192 12.75 7.25 18.93
CA ASN A 192 14.01 6.51 18.94
C ASN A 192 15.17 7.28 18.26
N GLY A 193 14.97 8.54 17.86
CA GLY A 193 16.00 9.32 17.16
C GLY A 193 16.35 8.78 15.77
N LEU A 194 15.52 7.91 15.19
CA LEU A 194 15.72 7.32 13.87
C LEU A 194 15.08 8.20 12.81
N ILE A 195 15.84 8.61 11.79
CA ILE A 195 15.30 9.40 10.68
C ILE A 195 14.58 8.45 9.70
N PRO A 196 13.29 8.66 9.38
CA PRO A 196 12.59 7.86 8.39
C PRO A 196 13.27 7.96 7.02
N ASN A 197 13.29 6.86 6.28
CA ASN A 197 13.78 6.87 4.91
C ASN A 197 12.93 7.83 4.06
N ARG A 198 13.57 8.50 3.10
CA ARG A 198 12.94 9.46 2.20
C ARG A 198 11.79 8.87 1.37
N ARG A 199 11.88 7.58 0.99
CA ARG A 199 10.99 6.95 0.00
C ARG A 199 10.41 5.61 0.43
N THR A 200 10.87 5.03 1.54
CA THR A 200 10.44 3.70 1.96
C THR A 200 10.08 3.64 3.43
N PHE A 201 9.33 2.60 3.79
CA PHE A 201 9.08 2.20 5.17
C PHE A 201 9.11 0.68 5.28
N VAL A 202 9.24 0.16 6.50
CA VAL A 202 9.26 -1.28 6.77
C VAL A 202 8.07 -1.69 7.61
N ILE A 203 7.64 -2.93 7.43
CA ILE A 203 6.67 -3.60 8.30
C ILE A 203 7.42 -4.72 9.02
N PRO A 204 7.77 -4.55 10.31
CA PRO A 204 8.64 -5.47 11.05
C PRO A 204 8.21 -6.92 11.01
N GLU A 205 6.91 -7.15 11.03
CA GLU A 205 6.32 -8.47 11.11
C GLU A 205 5.95 -9.00 9.73
N ARG A 206 6.49 -10.18 9.40
CA ARG A 206 5.97 -11.11 8.39
C ARG A 206 6.10 -10.74 6.91
N VAL A 207 6.88 -9.72 6.54
CA VAL A 207 7.26 -9.54 5.13
C VAL A 207 8.76 -9.41 4.95
N LEU A 208 9.36 -10.48 4.42
CA LEU A 208 10.75 -10.54 4.03
C LEU A 208 10.89 -10.39 2.51
N ASP A 209 12.02 -9.85 2.08
CA ASP A 209 12.42 -9.87 0.68
C ASP A 209 12.96 -11.27 0.28
N ARG A 210 13.33 -11.42 -0.98
CA ARG A 210 13.91 -12.67 -1.52
C ARG A 210 15.21 -13.10 -0.83
N ASN A 211 15.86 -12.21 -0.08
CA ASN A 211 17.11 -12.47 0.63
C ASN A 211 16.88 -12.68 2.14
N GLY A 212 15.62 -12.79 2.59
CA GLY A 212 15.28 -12.94 4.00
C GLY A 212 15.44 -11.66 4.83
N LYS A 213 15.69 -10.50 4.20
CA LYS A 213 15.75 -9.20 4.90
C LYS A 213 14.36 -8.61 5.01
N ARG A 214 14.15 -7.69 5.97
CA ARG A 214 12.88 -6.97 6.08
C ARG A 214 12.58 -6.25 4.78
N LYS A 215 11.39 -6.47 4.23
CA LYS A 215 10.98 -5.83 2.99
C LYS A 215 10.74 -4.35 3.23
N GLU A 216 11.43 -3.54 2.44
CA GLU A 216 11.11 -2.12 2.28
C GLU A 216 9.96 -1.96 1.28
N PHE A 217 9.03 -1.09 1.64
CA PHE A 217 7.89 -0.69 0.83
C PHE A 217 8.01 0.77 0.43
N TYR A 218 7.79 1.08 -0.85
CA TYR A 218 7.77 2.46 -1.31
C TYR A 218 6.59 3.25 -0.74
N VAL A 219 6.80 4.55 -0.50
CA VAL A 219 5.77 5.47 -0.01
C VAL A 219 5.78 6.78 -0.79
N TRP A 220 4.62 7.11 -1.35
CA TRP A 220 4.41 8.32 -2.16
C TRP A 220 3.15 9.09 -1.74
N GLY A 221 3.03 10.32 -2.22
CA GLY A 221 1.80 11.11 -2.11
C GLY A 221 1.33 11.35 -0.67
N ALA A 222 0.04 11.09 -0.41
CA ALA A 222 -0.58 11.29 0.90
C ALA A 222 0.08 10.43 2.00
N ALA A 223 0.32 9.15 1.74
CA ALA A 223 0.95 8.25 2.69
C ALA A 223 2.33 8.74 3.13
N ARG A 224 3.14 9.27 2.19
CA ARG A 224 4.45 9.84 2.50
C ARG A 224 4.32 11.08 3.39
N ARG A 225 3.35 11.94 3.10
CA ARG A 225 3.09 13.12 3.93
C ARG A 225 2.69 12.75 5.35
N THR A 226 1.82 11.75 5.51
CA THR A 226 1.39 11.28 6.83
C THR A 226 2.55 10.73 7.65
N LEU A 227 3.40 9.90 7.04
CA LEU A 227 4.63 9.40 7.66
C LEU A 227 5.53 10.55 8.14
N LEU A 228 5.83 11.50 7.26
CA LEU A 228 6.77 12.57 7.57
C LEU A 228 6.18 13.61 8.53
N ASN A 229 4.89 13.91 8.42
CA ASN A 229 4.20 14.81 9.36
C ASN A 229 4.18 14.23 10.77
N SER A 230 3.80 12.96 10.91
CA SER A 230 3.77 12.31 12.22
C SER A 230 5.14 12.25 12.89
N TYR A 231 6.21 12.05 12.10
CA TYR A 231 7.59 12.18 12.59
C TYR A 231 7.90 13.61 13.07
N VAL A 232 7.68 14.62 12.20
CA VAL A 232 8.05 16.02 12.50
C VAL A 232 7.28 16.53 13.72
N ASP A 233 5.99 16.24 13.80
CA ASP A 233 5.14 16.67 14.91
C ASP A 233 5.59 16.01 16.22
N GLU A 234 5.91 14.72 16.20
CA GLU A 234 6.42 14.02 17.39
C GLU A 234 7.82 14.49 17.79
N PHE A 235 8.70 14.77 16.83
CA PHE A 235 10.04 15.30 17.08
C PHE A 235 9.97 16.63 17.84
N TYR A 236 9.15 17.58 17.39
CA TYR A 236 9.01 18.87 18.06
C TYR A 236 8.21 18.77 19.36
N ARG A 237 7.30 17.81 19.48
CA ARG A 237 6.64 17.52 20.77
C ARG A 237 7.66 17.08 21.83
N LEU A 238 8.62 16.24 21.45
CA LEU A 238 9.70 15.77 22.34
C LEU A 238 10.80 16.82 22.52
N ASN A 239 11.10 17.59 21.48
CA ASN A 239 12.17 18.58 21.45
C ASN A 239 11.66 19.93 20.92
N PRO A 240 10.94 20.73 21.73
CA PRO A 240 10.31 21.98 21.25
C PRO A 240 11.27 23.01 20.65
N LYS A 241 12.54 22.98 21.06
CA LYS A 241 13.63 23.83 20.54
C LYS A 241 14.63 23.05 19.68
N GLY A 242 14.38 21.77 19.43
CA GLY A 242 15.26 20.91 18.66
C GLY A 242 15.32 21.34 17.20
N ILE A 243 16.41 20.98 16.52
CA ILE A 243 16.57 21.23 15.08
C ILE A 243 16.77 19.88 14.40
N ILE A 244 15.92 19.58 13.42
CA ILE A 244 16.07 18.38 12.60
C ILE A 244 17.32 18.52 11.73
N GLN A 245 18.31 17.66 11.95
CA GLN A 245 19.60 17.72 11.24
C GLN A 245 19.53 17.17 9.81
N SER A 246 18.53 16.34 9.49
CA SER A 246 18.33 15.77 8.16
C SER A 246 17.99 16.85 7.13
N ASP A 247 18.78 16.95 6.07
CA ASP A 247 18.50 17.85 4.93
C ASP A 247 17.15 17.49 4.28
N VAL A 248 16.85 16.19 4.15
CA VAL A 248 15.60 15.69 3.56
C VAL A 248 14.38 16.12 4.36
N LEU A 249 14.43 16.01 5.69
CA LEU A 249 13.31 16.41 6.54
C LEU A 249 13.16 17.92 6.60
N ARG A 250 14.26 18.69 6.57
CA ARG A 250 14.20 20.15 6.48
C ARG A 250 13.60 20.62 5.17
N GLU A 251 13.98 20.02 4.05
CA GLU A 251 13.32 20.25 2.75
C GLU A 251 11.82 19.99 2.85
N TYR A 252 11.43 18.88 3.48
CA TYR A 252 10.04 18.52 3.69
C TYR A 252 9.29 19.52 4.59
N GLU A 253 9.89 19.98 5.68
CA GLU A 253 9.28 21.01 6.54
C GLU A 253 9.02 22.30 5.76
N VAL A 254 9.97 22.74 4.92
CA VAL A 254 9.77 23.91 4.06
C VAL A 254 8.65 23.66 3.05
N GLU A 255 8.57 22.47 2.47
CA GLU A 255 7.47 22.07 1.57
C GLU A 255 6.11 22.06 2.29
N ARG A 256 6.06 21.59 3.54
CA ARG A 256 4.88 21.59 4.39
C ARG A 256 4.42 23.01 4.69
N GLU A 257 5.32 23.90 5.11
CA GLU A 257 4.99 25.30 5.37
C GLU A 257 4.47 26.01 4.10
N LEU A 258 5.08 25.75 2.94
CA LEU A 258 4.61 26.29 1.66
C LEU A 258 3.25 25.74 1.23
N TYR A 259 2.94 24.49 1.58
CA TYR A 259 1.63 23.89 1.33
C TYR A 259 0.55 24.58 2.17
N GLU A 260 0.79 24.79 3.47
CA GLU A 260 -0.17 25.48 4.34
C GLU A 260 -0.37 26.95 3.95
N LEU A 261 0.71 27.66 3.60
CA LEU A 261 0.62 29.03 3.11
C LEU A 261 -0.21 29.15 1.83
N ARG A 262 -0.07 28.19 0.90
CA ARG A 262 -0.89 28.13 -0.32
C ARG A 262 -2.35 27.83 -0.01
N LYS A 263 -2.61 26.89 0.90
CA LYS A 263 -3.97 26.56 1.34
C LYS A 263 -4.68 27.76 1.99
N ALA A 264 -3.93 28.61 2.68
CA ALA A 264 -4.43 29.86 3.26
C ALA A 264 -4.56 31.02 2.25
N GLY A 265 -4.30 30.79 0.95
CA GLY A 265 -4.36 31.81 -0.10
C GLY A 265 -3.20 32.81 -0.09
N GLY A 266 -2.14 32.56 0.68
CA GLY A 266 -1.12 33.56 0.99
C GLY A 266 0.10 33.61 0.08
N VAL A 267 0.24 32.73 -0.93
CA VAL A 267 1.45 32.66 -1.79
C VAL A 267 1.10 32.33 -3.24
N PRO A 268 1.37 33.22 -4.21
CA PRO A 268 1.32 32.94 -5.64
C PRO A 268 2.32 31.86 -6.06
N GLU A 269 1.98 31.03 -7.05
CA GLU A 269 2.84 29.92 -7.52
C GLU A 269 4.24 30.39 -7.98
N THR A 270 4.31 31.59 -8.56
CA THR A 270 5.54 32.25 -9.03
C THR A 270 6.53 32.56 -7.91
N GLU A 271 6.07 32.72 -6.67
CA GLU A 271 6.92 33.07 -5.52
C GLU A 271 7.36 31.85 -4.69
N VAL A 272 6.80 30.67 -4.96
CA VAL A 272 7.09 29.45 -4.18
C VAL A 272 8.58 29.13 -4.18
N PHE A 273 9.25 29.30 -5.31
CA PHE A 273 10.67 28.99 -5.45
C PHE A 273 11.56 29.95 -4.64
N SER A 274 11.30 31.26 -4.71
CA SER A 274 12.07 32.26 -3.97
C SER A 274 11.88 32.11 -2.46
N ILE A 275 10.64 31.87 -2.01
CA ILE A 275 10.31 31.62 -0.60
C ILE A 275 10.96 30.33 -0.12
N LYS A 276 10.88 29.23 -0.89
CA LYS A 276 11.56 27.95 -0.55
C LYS A 276 13.05 28.18 -0.33
N ARG A 277 13.72 28.88 -1.25
CA ARG A 277 15.15 29.16 -1.19
C ARG A 277 15.54 30.01 0.01
N ALA A 278 14.75 31.05 0.33
CA ALA A 278 14.98 31.91 1.48
C ALA A 278 14.83 31.14 2.81
N LYS A 279 13.79 30.30 2.93
CA LYS A 279 13.54 29.49 4.12
C LYS A 279 14.64 28.43 4.35
N MET A 280 15.09 27.77 3.29
CA MET A 280 16.22 26.82 3.39
C MET A 280 17.49 27.51 3.89
N ARG A 281 17.86 28.68 3.34
CA ARG A 281 19.02 29.46 3.80
C ARG A 281 18.92 29.86 5.28
N ARG A 282 17.71 30.17 5.77
CA ARG A 282 17.49 30.49 7.18
C ARG A 282 17.72 29.27 8.09
N LYS A 283 17.24 28.09 7.70
CA LYS A 283 17.46 26.84 8.44
C LYS A 283 18.92 26.38 8.40
N GLU A 284 19.65 26.67 7.32
CA GLU A 284 21.10 26.43 7.23
C GLU A 284 21.91 27.32 8.17
N ARG A 285 21.59 28.62 8.28
CA ARG A 285 22.25 29.53 9.22
C ARG A 285 22.07 29.13 10.69
N GLY A 286 20.98 28.44 11.02
CA GLY A 286 20.74 27.87 12.34
C GLY A 286 21.71 26.74 12.75
N ARG A 287 22.45 26.13 11.80
CA ARG A 287 23.51 25.14 12.10
C ARG A 287 24.68 25.76 12.89
N GLY A 288 24.97 27.05 12.66
CA GLY A 288 26.18 27.70 13.18
C GLY A 288 26.22 27.91 14.70
N ASN A 289 25.07 27.88 15.39
CA ASN A 289 24.99 28.20 16.82
C ASN A 289 24.87 27.00 17.76
N TYR A 290 24.84 25.76 17.25
CA TYR A 290 24.67 24.55 18.05
C TYR A 290 25.87 23.60 18.05
N ALA A 291 27.03 24.03 17.54
CA ALA A 291 28.27 23.26 17.58
C ALA A 291 28.85 23.09 19.01
N GLY A 292 28.20 23.63 20.05
CA GLY A 292 28.73 23.65 21.42
C GLY A 292 27.95 22.86 22.48
N ILE A 293 26.92 22.06 22.15
CA ILE A 293 26.06 21.42 23.18
C ILE A 293 26.04 19.87 23.12
N TRP A 294 26.83 19.22 22.25
CA TRP A 294 26.97 17.76 22.26
C TRP A 294 28.42 17.32 22.47
N ASN A 295 28.93 17.57 23.68
CA ASN A 295 30.02 16.77 24.26
C ASN A 295 29.41 15.95 25.41
N GLY A 296 29.02 14.72 25.11
CA GLY A 296 28.42 13.80 26.08
C GLY A 296 28.23 12.42 25.48
N SER A 297 29.27 11.60 25.63
CA SER A 297 29.35 10.14 25.52
C SER A 297 28.12 9.38 24.99
N PHE A 298 28.25 8.85 23.76
CA PHE A 298 27.76 7.51 23.43
C PHE A 298 28.81 6.81 22.55
N TYR A 299 29.92 6.44 23.18
CA TYR A 299 30.71 5.29 22.73
C TYR A 299 30.06 4.05 23.33
N GLY A 300 29.61 3.13 22.46
CA GLY A 300 29.23 1.76 22.79
C GLY A 300 29.64 0.86 21.61
N PRO A 301 30.19 -0.33 21.86
CA PRO A 301 31.37 -0.79 21.14
C PRO A 301 31.07 -1.48 19.80
N SER A 302 31.99 -1.24 18.86
CA SER A 302 32.24 -2.09 17.71
C SER A 302 32.56 -3.51 18.16
N LEU A 303 31.74 -4.49 17.77
CA LEU A 303 32.16 -5.88 17.68
C LEU A 303 32.05 -6.30 16.23
N VAL A 304 33.17 -6.12 15.54
CA VAL A 304 33.56 -6.90 14.37
C VAL A 304 33.85 -8.31 14.88
N GLY A 305 33.20 -9.30 14.29
CA GLY A 305 33.44 -10.70 14.54
C GLY A 305 32.91 -11.52 13.37
N ASP A 306 33.67 -11.52 12.27
CA ASP A 306 33.59 -12.58 11.26
C ASP A 306 34.28 -13.82 11.86
N PRO A 307 33.65 -15.00 11.81
CA PRO A 307 34.37 -16.07 11.13
C PRO A 307 33.45 -16.99 10.31
N PHE A 308 33.79 -17.14 9.03
CA PHE A 308 33.71 -18.42 8.34
C PHE A 308 34.41 -19.52 9.18
N SER A 309 33.68 -20.55 9.60
CA SER A 309 34.07 -21.96 9.37
C SER A 309 32.99 -22.96 9.79
N SER A 310 32.69 -23.86 8.84
CA SER A 310 32.25 -25.26 8.99
C SER A 310 31.09 -25.62 9.92
N GLY A 311 29.98 -26.04 9.31
CA GLY A 311 28.95 -26.86 9.94
C GLY A 311 27.88 -27.28 8.93
N ARG A 312 28.15 -28.33 8.15
CA ARG A 312 27.14 -29.07 7.39
C ARG A 312 26.14 -29.69 8.37
N ASN A 313 24.86 -29.60 8.05
CA ASN A 313 23.76 -30.57 8.30
C ASN A 313 22.50 -29.95 7.67
N GLU A 314 22.10 -30.39 6.48
CA GLU A 314 21.04 -31.39 6.27
C GLU A 314 19.67 -30.96 6.83
N GLU A 315 18.94 -30.16 6.04
CA GLU A 315 17.47 -30.17 5.95
C GLU A 315 17.04 -29.28 4.77
N GLN A 316 17.37 -29.73 3.55
CA GLN A 316 16.98 -29.06 2.32
C GLN A 316 16.55 -30.09 1.28
N SER A 317 15.38 -30.69 1.50
CA SER A 317 14.56 -31.27 0.45
C SER A 317 13.12 -30.93 0.76
N ASP A 318 12.44 -30.23 -0.16
CA ASP A 318 10.96 -30.23 -0.38
C ASP A 318 10.46 -29.00 -1.18
N ALA A 319 11.34 -28.23 -1.81
CA ALA A 319 10.95 -27.07 -2.62
C ALA A 319 10.92 -27.30 -4.15
N GLU A 320 11.21 -28.51 -4.67
CA GLU A 320 11.40 -28.76 -6.12
C GLU A 320 10.42 -29.77 -6.76
N LYS A 321 9.14 -29.78 -6.37
CA LYS A 321 8.15 -30.73 -6.97
C LYS A 321 6.80 -30.16 -7.43
N TRP A 322 6.76 -28.94 -7.97
CA TRP A 322 5.48 -28.37 -8.45
C TRP A 322 5.49 -27.77 -9.87
N PHE A 323 6.38 -28.25 -10.75
CA PHE A 323 6.32 -27.96 -12.19
C PHE A 323 6.20 -29.26 -13.00
N GLU A 324 5.11 -30.00 -12.81
CA GLU A 324 4.59 -30.95 -13.79
C GLU A 324 3.22 -31.44 -13.29
N ILE A 325 2.16 -31.07 -14.03
CA ILE A 325 0.82 -31.66 -14.15
C ILE A 325 -0.11 -30.52 -14.60
N SER A 326 -0.13 -30.28 -15.91
CA SER A 326 -1.30 -29.75 -16.64
C SER A 326 -1.14 -30.00 -18.14
N GLY A 327 -0.83 -31.25 -18.49
CA GLY A 327 -1.05 -31.81 -19.82
C GLY A 327 -1.96 -33.01 -19.65
N GLU A 328 -3.00 -33.09 -20.51
CA GLU A 328 -4.13 -34.05 -20.49
C GLU A 328 -5.21 -33.66 -19.46
N VAL A 329 -6.46 -33.32 -19.81
CA VAL A 329 -7.38 -33.73 -20.90
C VAL A 329 -8.22 -32.53 -21.36
#